data_AF-A0A4P7NR49-F1
#
_entry.id   AF-A0A4P7NR49-F1
#
_cell.length_a   1.000
_cell.length_b   1.000
_cell.length_c   1.000
_cell.angle_alpha   90.00
_cell.angle_beta   90.00
_cell.angle_gamma   90.00
#
_symmetry.space_group_name_H-M   'P 1'
#
loop_
_entity.id
_entity.type
_entity.pdbx_description
1 polymer ?
#
loop_
_entity_poly.entity_id
_entity_poly.type
_entity_poly.pdbx_seq_one_letter_code
_entity_poly.pdbx_strand_id
1 'polypeptide(L)'
;MFKLLDLPPELVHEILVAVAKSRSISRALHIRLVSRFFASAMTDALFASGQLGLDGPDSGLFGTQIDEAPRLELWSRYMIYLGLSRNRPGLWKLQTLHRVAEAIVHHPKSRFAQARLGGESMERESQVRDYFTQLCRLPSTIRQRGLLSSHKNTNGWNKARDLASPRPHFCSSLIAGAAHLDEFDVVLDLVESFDCDDCDLNEATATAISDAASAGNLRMVLFLLSSKDGPERYPRGIELAIIGAAWGNQPEIIEWALSQLPQPVSPSEERDHFNRMHRILLDAMSLTTCLECFRRCYEYQPIVHGSFGCCHALSRGNNIMAKAAGRGDLDMCVYMMASCRRSPNGLVKGEKDPQIFQKYFRSPLRHAARAGRSDVVEFLLYSGADPVQPSRFFISGDLLSSEEPQSVFNAAIQGGSVRCLELIVEAYNKKTSQLKPGLLAHFWTGELSTGFMLAVRRENEDMILFLLQMCHDLDLKSWEVAGDALTEAHNLGLESMIELLQSPLL
;
A
#
# COMPACT_ATOMS: atom_id res chain seq x y z
N MET A 1 -21.80 10.62 -39.70
CA MET A 1 -21.65 10.30 -38.26
C MET A 1 -20.19 10.58 -37.93
N PHE A 2 -19.88 11.74 -37.34
CA PHE A 2 -18.51 12.08 -36.93
C PHE A 2 -18.12 11.14 -35.78
N LYS A 3 -17.02 10.39 -35.93
CA LYS A 3 -16.49 9.58 -34.85
C LYS A 3 -15.71 10.49 -33.91
N LEU A 4 -15.74 10.20 -32.62
CA LEU A 4 -15.00 10.98 -31.61
C LEU A 4 -13.51 11.12 -31.95
N LEU A 5 -12.93 10.10 -32.60
CA LEU A 5 -11.53 10.08 -33.05
C LEU A 5 -11.25 10.93 -34.30
N ASP A 6 -12.30 11.44 -34.98
CA ASP A 6 -12.16 12.34 -36.12
C ASP A 6 -11.98 13.80 -35.66
N LEU A 7 -12.09 14.07 -34.36
CA LEU A 7 -11.85 15.38 -33.77
C LEU A 7 -10.34 15.63 -33.56
N PRO A 8 -9.89 16.90 -33.62
CA PRO A 8 -8.57 17.29 -33.17
C PRO A 8 -8.25 16.75 -31.76
N PRO A 9 -7.02 16.26 -31.52
CA PRO A 9 -6.64 15.63 -30.26
C PRO A 9 -6.82 16.56 -29.05
N GLU A 10 -6.71 17.88 -29.23
CA GLU A 10 -6.96 18.88 -28.20
C GLU A 10 -8.43 18.90 -27.77
N LEU A 11 -9.35 18.82 -28.73
CA LEU A 11 -10.79 18.75 -28.44
C LEU A 11 -11.17 17.42 -27.79
N VAL A 12 -10.56 16.32 -28.24
CA VAL A 12 -10.73 15.01 -27.58
C VAL A 12 -10.25 15.07 -26.12
N HIS A 13 -9.11 15.71 -25.86
CA HIS A 13 -8.60 15.88 -24.49
C HIS A 13 -9.55 16.72 -23.62
N GLU A 14 -10.05 17.86 -24.10
CA GLU A 14 -11.00 18.71 -23.36
C GLU A 14 -12.33 17.98 -23.06
N ILE A 15 -12.85 17.22 -24.03
CA ILE A 15 -14.03 16.36 -23.82
C ILE A 15 -13.74 15.36 -22.71
N LEU A 16 -12.60 14.68 -22.77
CA LEU A 16 -12.18 13.71 -21.76
C LEU A 16 -11.98 14.37 -20.37
N VAL A 17 -11.45 15.59 -20.29
CA VAL A 17 -11.32 16.34 -19.03
C VAL A 17 -12.71 16.67 -18.47
N ALA A 18 -13.65 17.12 -19.30
CA ALA A 18 -15.03 17.38 -18.90
C ALA A 18 -15.74 16.11 -18.43
N VAL A 19 -15.50 14.97 -19.09
CA VAL A 19 -15.99 13.65 -18.66
C VAL A 19 -15.41 13.29 -17.29
N ALA A 20 -14.11 13.47 -17.08
CA ALA A 20 -13.45 13.20 -15.80
C ALA A 20 -13.94 14.13 -14.67
N LYS A 21 -14.39 15.36 -14.97
CA LYS A 21 -14.96 16.30 -13.99
C LYS A 21 -16.43 16.02 -13.66
N SER A 22 -17.20 15.50 -14.61
CA SER A 22 -18.64 15.30 -14.49
C SER A 22 -19.03 13.90 -13.99
N ARG A 23 -18.13 12.92 -14.09
CA ARG A 23 -18.36 11.52 -13.69
C ARG A 23 -17.47 11.12 -12.52
N SER A 24 -17.85 10.04 -11.83
CA SER A 24 -17.02 9.42 -10.79
C SER A 24 -15.67 8.95 -11.35
N ILE A 25 -14.61 8.94 -10.53
CA ILE A 25 -13.28 8.45 -10.92
C ILE A 25 -13.36 7.02 -11.48
N SER A 26 -14.27 6.20 -10.94
CA SER A 26 -14.52 4.83 -11.41
C SER A 26 -14.97 4.79 -12.87
N ARG A 27 -15.98 5.59 -13.26
CA ARG A 27 -16.44 5.72 -14.65
C ARG A 27 -15.34 6.24 -15.58
N ALA A 28 -14.56 7.22 -15.13
CA ALA A 28 -13.43 7.71 -15.91
C ALA A 28 -12.39 6.59 -16.13
N LEU A 29 -12.09 5.79 -15.12
CA LEU A 29 -11.15 4.67 -15.25
C LEU A 29 -11.65 3.55 -16.18
N HIS A 30 -12.96 3.29 -16.26
CA HIS A 30 -13.51 2.30 -17.21
C HIS A 30 -13.28 2.68 -18.68
N ILE A 31 -13.24 3.98 -19.01
CA ILE A 31 -12.94 4.44 -20.39
C ILE A 31 -11.55 3.98 -20.84
N ARG A 32 -10.62 3.74 -19.89
CA ARG A 32 -9.28 3.22 -20.19
C ARG A 32 -9.31 1.80 -20.77
N LEU A 33 -10.37 1.03 -20.55
CA LEU A 33 -10.50 -0.34 -21.03
C LEU A 33 -10.88 -0.43 -22.51
N VAL A 34 -11.36 0.67 -23.11
CA VAL A 34 -11.84 0.69 -24.50
C VAL A 34 -10.71 0.48 -25.49
N SER A 35 -9.56 1.15 -25.29
CA SER A 35 -8.38 1.00 -26.14
C SER A 35 -7.13 1.57 -25.48
N ARG A 36 -5.95 1.23 -26.01
CA ARG A 36 -4.67 1.82 -25.55
C ARG A 36 -4.65 3.34 -25.68
N PHE A 37 -5.31 3.90 -26.70
CA PHE A 37 -5.43 5.35 -26.88
C PHE A 37 -6.20 5.98 -25.72
N PHE A 38 -7.40 5.47 -25.42
CA PHE A 38 -8.21 5.97 -24.30
C PHE A 38 -7.55 5.70 -22.96
N ALA A 39 -6.80 4.60 -22.81
CA ALA A 39 -6.03 4.32 -21.60
C ALA A 39 -5.04 5.45 -21.26
N SER A 40 -4.30 5.95 -22.25
CA SER A 40 -3.36 7.07 -22.08
C SER A 40 -4.11 8.39 -21.95
N ALA A 41 -4.95 8.73 -22.94
CA ALA A 41 -5.62 10.03 -23.02
C ALA A 41 -6.51 10.32 -21.80
N MET A 42 -7.16 9.28 -21.25
CA MET A 42 -7.98 9.42 -20.07
C MET A 42 -7.17 9.56 -18.79
N THR A 43 -5.98 8.95 -18.72
CA THR A 43 -5.07 9.15 -17.58
C THR A 43 -4.62 10.60 -17.53
N ASP A 44 -4.22 11.17 -18.66
CA ASP A 44 -3.80 12.57 -18.76
C ASP A 44 -4.96 13.54 -18.45
N ALA A 45 -6.14 13.26 -18.98
CA ALA A 45 -7.34 14.05 -18.70
C ALA A 45 -7.79 13.96 -17.22
N LEU A 46 -7.64 12.80 -16.58
CA LEU A 46 -7.91 12.62 -15.15
C LEU A 46 -6.91 13.41 -14.29
N PHE A 47 -5.66 13.49 -14.72
CA PHE A 47 -4.65 14.30 -14.03
C PHE A 47 -4.93 15.81 -14.20
N ALA A 48 -5.34 16.23 -15.39
CA ALA A 48 -5.72 17.60 -15.69
C ALA A 48 -7.03 18.03 -15.00
N SER A 49 -7.97 17.10 -14.76
CA SER A 49 -9.28 17.39 -14.15
C SER A 49 -9.18 17.95 -12.73
N GLY A 50 -8.11 17.60 -11.99
CA GLY A 50 -7.90 17.99 -10.59
C GLY A 50 -8.75 17.20 -9.60
N GLN A 51 -9.53 16.20 -10.04
CA GLN A 51 -10.42 15.39 -9.20
C GLN A 51 -9.69 14.39 -8.30
N LEU A 52 -8.44 14.03 -8.63
CA LEU A 52 -7.55 13.22 -7.77
C LEU A 52 -6.98 14.03 -6.58
N GLY A 53 -7.58 15.18 -6.28
CA GLY A 53 -7.00 16.28 -5.49
C GLY A 53 -6.33 15.88 -4.19
N LEU A 54 -5.13 16.44 -3.97
CA LEU A 54 -4.37 16.41 -2.72
C LEU A 54 -4.75 17.58 -1.78
N ASP A 55 -5.72 18.41 -2.17
CA ASP A 55 -5.96 19.76 -1.63
C ASP A 55 -7.09 19.83 -0.58
N GLY A 56 -7.59 18.68 -0.11
CA GLY A 56 -8.54 18.60 1.01
C GLY A 56 -7.84 18.57 2.38
N PRO A 57 -8.44 19.13 3.45
CA PRO A 57 -7.97 18.94 4.83
C PRO A 57 -7.91 17.46 5.23
N ASP A 58 -8.72 16.61 4.56
CA ASP A 58 -8.59 15.15 4.53
C ASP A 58 -7.47 14.69 3.59
N SER A 59 -6.26 15.18 3.87
CA SER A 59 -4.98 14.71 3.30
C SER A 59 -4.64 13.24 3.63
N GLY A 60 -5.64 12.46 4.03
CA GLY A 60 -5.66 11.00 4.13
C GLY A 60 -5.57 10.28 2.78
N LEU A 61 -5.33 10.98 1.67
CA LEU A 61 -4.89 10.37 0.40
C LEU A 61 -3.43 9.92 0.43
N PHE A 62 -2.67 10.23 1.49
CA PHE A 62 -1.49 9.45 1.89
C PHE A 62 -1.81 8.42 3.00
N GLY A 63 -3.08 8.21 3.30
CA GLY A 63 -3.56 7.29 4.32
C GLY A 63 -3.20 5.86 3.95
N THR A 64 -2.23 5.31 4.68
CA THR A 64 -2.07 3.94 5.22
C THR A 64 -2.47 2.69 4.43
N GLN A 65 -3.11 2.79 3.25
CA GLN A 65 -3.64 1.68 2.45
C GLN A 65 -3.37 1.82 0.94
N ILE A 66 -2.44 2.70 0.49
CA ILE A 66 -1.90 2.65 -0.88
C ILE A 66 -0.81 1.56 -0.95
N ASP A 67 -1.18 0.33 -0.62
CA ASP A 67 -0.31 -0.86 -0.67
C ASP A 67 -0.59 -1.73 -1.92
N GLU A 68 -1.46 -1.27 -2.83
CA GLU A 68 -1.75 -1.97 -4.09
C GLU A 68 -0.87 -1.44 -5.24
N ALA A 69 -0.03 -2.31 -5.81
CA ALA A 69 0.93 -1.99 -6.89
C ALA A 69 0.35 -1.20 -8.09
N PRO A 70 -0.88 -1.48 -8.59
CA PRO A 70 -1.47 -0.71 -9.69
C PRO A 70 -1.80 0.74 -9.29
N ARG A 71 -2.14 0.96 -8.02
CA ARG A 71 -2.42 2.29 -7.48
C ARG A 71 -1.12 3.08 -7.33
N LEU A 72 -0.04 2.44 -6.87
CA LEU A 72 1.29 3.06 -6.77
C LEU A 72 1.80 3.59 -8.12
N GLU A 73 1.63 2.83 -9.21
CA GLU A 73 2.03 3.30 -10.54
C GLU A 73 1.24 4.54 -10.96
N LEU A 74 -0.09 4.51 -10.86
CA LEU A 74 -0.96 5.65 -11.21
C LEU A 74 -0.63 6.88 -10.37
N TRP A 75 -0.42 6.70 -9.06
CA TRP A 75 -0.04 7.78 -8.16
C TRP A 75 1.34 8.33 -8.45
N SER A 76 2.34 7.49 -8.74
CA SER A 76 3.67 7.95 -9.13
C SER A 76 3.60 8.80 -10.40
N ARG A 77 2.81 8.38 -11.39
CA ARG A 77 2.57 9.13 -12.64
C ARG A 77 1.85 10.44 -12.39
N TYR A 78 0.86 10.46 -11.49
CA TYR A 78 0.16 11.69 -11.12
C TYR A 78 1.09 12.68 -10.40
N MET A 79 1.96 12.18 -9.52
CA MET A 79 2.96 12.99 -8.82
C MET A 79 4.01 13.57 -9.78
N ILE A 80 4.45 12.79 -10.77
CA ILE A 80 5.34 13.26 -11.84
C ILE A 80 4.63 14.36 -12.66
N TYR A 81 3.39 14.12 -13.07
CA TYR A 81 2.58 15.09 -13.80
C TYR A 81 2.45 16.42 -13.03
N LEU A 82 2.12 16.35 -11.73
CA LEU A 82 2.00 17.52 -10.87
C LEU A 82 3.34 18.24 -10.67
N GLY A 83 4.43 17.50 -10.45
CA GLY A 83 5.75 18.09 -10.21
C GLY A 83 6.39 18.73 -11.42
N LEU A 84 6.10 18.22 -12.63
CA LEU A 84 6.57 18.81 -13.89
C LEU A 84 5.69 19.96 -14.37
N SER A 85 4.42 20.01 -13.94
CA SER A 85 3.51 21.12 -14.21
C SER A 85 3.87 22.32 -13.33
N ARG A 86 4.74 23.21 -13.85
CA ARG A 86 5.46 24.32 -13.18
C ARG A 86 4.65 25.36 -12.36
N ASN A 87 3.38 25.16 -12.00
CA ASN A 87 2.57 26.23 -11.41
C ASN A 87 1.38 25.81 -10.53
N ARG A 88 1.60 24.96 -9.51
CA ARG A 88 0.59 24.76 -8.44
C ARG A 88 1.17 25.09 -7.05
N PRO A 89 0.80 26.24 -6.44
CA PRO A 89 1.14 26.57 -5.07
C PRO A 89 0.36 25.65 -4.12
N GLY A 90 1.05 24.81 -3.34
CA GLY A 90 0.41 23.90 -2.36
C GLY A 90 1.14 22.57 -2.15
N LEU A 91 1.93 22.10 -3.12
CA LEU A 91 2.59 20.78 -3.09
C LEU A 91 4.07 20.84 -2.72
N TRP A 92 4.38 21.41 -1.56
CA TRP A 92 5.77 21.65 -1.11
C TRP A 92 6.62 20.36 -1.08
N LYS A 93 6.04 19.19 -0.76
CA LYS A 93 6.75 17.90 -0.76
C LYS A 93 7.34 17.54 -2.13
N LEU A 94 6.58 17.78 -3.21
CA LEU A 94 7.05 17.56 -4.58
C LEU A 94 8.12 18.57 -4.98
N GLN A 95 7.99 19.82 -4.54
CA GLN A 95 9.00 20.84 -4.77
C GLN A 95 10.32 20.49 -4.07
N THR A 96 10.27 19.95 -2.85
CA THR A 96 11.46 19.43 -2.16
C THR A 96 12.12 18.30 -2.93
N LEU A 97 11.37 17.31 -3.42
CA LEU A 97 11.94 16.22 -4.23
C LEU A 97 12.58 16.73 -5.53
N HIS A 98 11.93 17.67 -6.20
CA HIS A 98 12.46 18.28 -7.42
C HIS A 98 13.80 18.98 -7.15
N ARG A 99 13.90 19.66 -6.01
CA ARG A 99 15.15 20.32 -5.59
C ARG A 99 16.23 19.39 -5.13
N VAL A 100 15.89 18.27 -4.49
CA VAL A 100 16.86 17.23 -4.19
C VAL A 100 17.45 16.70 -5.50
N ALA A 101 16.61 16.39 -6.49
CA ALA A 101 17.08 15.98 -7.81
C ALA A 101 17.97 17.05 -8.48
N GLU A 102 17.55 18.31 -8.44
CA GLU A 102 18.33 19.44 -8.96
C GLU A 102 19.70 19.56 -8.24
N ALA A 103 19.70 19.60 -6.91
CA ALA A 103 20.91 19.71 -6.11
C ALA A 103 21.91 18.58 -6.37
N ILE A 104 21.45 17.34 -6.53
CA ILE A 104 22.30 16.20 -6.86
C ILE A 104 22.91 16.37 -8.25
N VAL A 105 22.10 16.64 -9.27
CA VAL A 105 22.61 16.80 -10.66
C VAL A 105 23.60 17.96 -10.77
N HIS A 106 23.36 19.04 -10.03
CA HIS A 106 24.25 20.21 -10.01
C HIS A 106 25.48 20.03 -9.10
N HIS A 107 25.55 18.97 -8.29
CA HIS A 107 26.61 18.78 -7.31
C HIS A 107 27.99 18.53 -7.98
N PRO A 108 29.08 19.21 -7.55
CA PRO A 108 30.41 19.12 -8.16
C PRO A 108 30.91 17.70 -8.41
N LYS A 109 30.61 16.76 -7.51
CA LYS A 109 31.01 15.35 -7.57
C LYS A 109 29.94 14.38 -8.10
N SER A 110 28.80 14.85 -8.62
CA SER A 110 27.82 13.94 -9.24
C SER A 110 28.43 13.20 -10.43
N ARG A 111 27.93 11.99 -10.74
CA ARG A 111 28.32 11.24 -11.95
C ARG A 111 28.17 12.05 -13.24
N PHE A 112 27.27 13.05 -13.26
CA PHE A 112 27.07 13.94 -14.41
C PHE A 112 28.06 15.12 -14.47
N ALA A 113 28.98 15.24 -13.51
CA ALA A 113 29.96 16.32 -13.43
C ALA A 113 30.90 16.39 -14.65
N GLN A 114 31.23 15.24 -15.26
CA GLN A 114 32.13 15.19 -16.42
C GLN A 114 31.45 15.66 -17.72
N ALA A 115 30.11 15.59 -17.81
CA ALA A 115 29.33 16.11 -18.94
C ALA A 115 29.28 17.66 -18.99
N ARG A 116 29.84 18.35 -17.99
CA ARG A 116 29.88 19.82 -17.89
C ARG A 116 30.65 20.52 -19.01
N LEU A 117 31.55 19.80 -19.68
CA LEU A 117 32.45 20.36 -20.69
C LEU A 117 31.84 20.40 -22.11
N GLY A 118 30.69 19.78 -22.35
CA GLY A 118 30.06 19.67 -23.69
C GLY A 118 28.71 20.40 -23.87
N GLY A 119 27.97 20.62 -22.78
CA GLY A 119 26.84 21.56 -22.68
C GLY A 119 25.68 21.45 -23.69
N GLU A 120 24.57 20.85 -23.25
CA GLU A 120 23.24 21.35 -23.59
C GLU A 120 22.39 21.52 -22.31
N SER A 121 21.74 22.68 -22.15
CA SER A 121 20.83 22.95 -21.01
C SER A 121 19.64 21.97 -20.98
N MET A 122 19.29 21.41 -22.14
CA MET A 122 18.21 20.45 -22.33
C MET A 122 18.55 19.07 -21.75
N GLU A 123 19.81 18.63 -21.84
CA GLU A 123 20.27 17.38 -21.22
C GLU A 123 20.18 17.43 -19.69
N ARG A 124 20.50 18.58 -19.08
CA ARG A 124 20.41 18.74 -17.62
C ARG A 124 18.97 18.73 -17.14
N GLU A 125 18.06 19.42 -17.83
CA GLU A 125 16.64 19.33 -17.50
C GLU A 125 16.14 17.88 -17.63
N SER A 126 16.62 17.11 -18.61
CA SER A 126 16.30 15.68 -18.72
C SER A 126 16.81 14.88 -17.53
N GLN A 127 18.06 15.07 -17.11
CA GLN A 127 18.66 14.39 -15.96
C GLN A 127 17.91 14.69 -14.65
N VAL A 128 17.55 15.96 -14.42
CA VAL A 128 16.73 16.34 -13.26
C VAL A 128 15.36 15.70 -13.32
N ARG A 129 14.71 15.64 -14.50
CA ARG A 129 13.43 14.94 -14.68
C ARG A 129 13.56 13.44 -14.41
N ASP A 130 14.66 12.81 -14.79
CA ASP A 130 14.90 11.39 -14.56
C ASP A 130 15.09 11.09 -13.07
N TYR A 131 15.93 11.84 -12.37
CA TYR A 131 16.11 11.71 -10.91
C TYR A 131 14.82 12.03 -10.15
N PHE A 132 14.11 13.09 -10.54
CA PHE A 132 12.80 13.41 -9.97
C PHE A 132 11.80 12.28 -10.17
N THR A 133 11.76 11.70 -11.37
CA THR A 133 10.89 10.56 -11.70
C THR A 133 11.20 9.35 -10.82
N GLN A 134 12.48 9.03 -10.63
CA GLN A 134 12.91 7.94 -9.74
C GLN A 134 12.45 8.20 -8.28
N LEU A 135 12.65 9.42 -7.77
CA LEU A 135 12.20 9.80 -6.42
C LEU A 135 10.66 9.80 -6.28
N CYS A 136 9.91 10.11 -7.33
CA CYS A 136 8.45 10.04 -7.35
C CYS A 136 7.89 8.61 -7.42
N ARG A 137 8.69 7.65 -7.91
CA ARG A 137 8.32 6.22 -7.93
C ARG A 137 8.47 5.55 -6.56
N LEU A 138 9.16 6.20 -5.63
CA LEU A 138 9.29 5.70 -4.26
C LEU A 138 7.91 5.51 -3.59
N PRO A 139 7.71 4.45 -2.79
CA PRO A 139 6.55 4.34 -1.91
C PRO A 139 6.39 5.58 -1.01
N SER A 140 5.14 5.94 -0.71
CA SER A 140 4.82 7.12 0.12
C SER A 140 5.46 7.05 1.51
N THR A 141 5.58 5.85 2.07
CA THR A 141 6.22 5.58 3.36
C THR A 141 7.72 5.82 3.33
N ILE A 142 8.43 5.43 2.26
CA ILE A 142 9.86 5.75 2.04
C ILE A 142 10.04 7.25 1.99
N ARG A 143 9.25 7.94 1.17
CA ARG A 143 9.33 9.40 1.11
C ARG A 143 9.04 10.07 2.44
N GLN A 144 8.06 9.59 3.20
CA GLN A 144 7.64 10.23 4.45
C GLN A 144 8.51 9.91 5.66
N ARG A 145 9.08 8.70 5.76
CA ARG A 145 9.96 8.29 6.86
C ARG A 145 11.44 8.49 6.57
N GLY A 146 11.81 8.61 5.30
CA GLY A 146 13.16 8.89 4.87
C GLY A 146 13.30 10.33 4.37
N LEU A 147 13.29 10.50 3.05
CA LEU A 147 13.46 11.79 2.35
C LEU A 147 12.74 13.02 2.95
N LEU A 148 11.57 12.85 3.58
CA LEU A 148 10.75 13.95 4.11
C LEU A 148 10.45 13.84 5.62
N SER A 149 11.16 12.99 6.36
CA SER A 149 10.88 12.66 7.76
C SER A 149 10.83 13.84 8.72
N SER A 150 11.71 14.83 8.53
CA SER A 150 11.86 15.96 9.45
C SER A 150 11.09 17.23 9.03
N HIS A 151 10.32 17.21 7.93
CA HIS A 151 9.76 18.44 7.35
C HIS A 151 8.35 18.81 7.86
N LYS A 152 8.28 19.85 8.70
CA LYS A 152 7.03 20.59 9.01
C LYS A 152 7.01 21.91 8.22
N ASN A 153 6.40 21.87 7.04
CA ASN A 153 5.89 23.00 6.24
C ASN A 153 6.72 24.31 6.25
N THR A 154 7.54 24.56 5.22
CA THR A 154 8.26 25.85 5.11
C THR A 154 8.22 26.43 3.70
N ASN A 155 7.40 27.47 3.53
CA ASN A 155 7.31 28.33 2.32
C ASN A 155 8.57 29.19 2.05
N GLY A 156 9.72 28.87 2.67
CA GLY A 156 10.88 29.76 2.76
C GLY A 156 12.02 29.48 1.79
N TRP A 157 11.94 28.39 1.01
CA TRP A 157 13.13 27.85 0.34
C TRP A 157 13.37 28.40 -1.08
N ASN A 158 12.58 29.37 -1.56
CA ASN A 158 12.58 29.82 -2.97
C ASN A 158 13.80 30.66 -3.41
N LYS A 159 14.99 30.49 -2.84
CA LYS A 159 16.18 31.26 -3.19
C LYS A 159 17.33 30.36 -3.62
N ALA A 160 17.89 30.62 -4.81
CA ALA A 160 19.04 29.91 -5.38
C ALA A 160 20.32 29.93 -4.50
N ARG A 161 20.40 30.82 -3.48
CA ARG A 161 21.50 30.86 -2.51
C ARG A 161 21.56 29.63 -1.60
N ASP A 162 20.47 28.90 -1.40
CA ASP A 162 20.38 27.77 -0.48
C ASP A 162 20.99 26.47 -1.05
N LEU A 163 21.41 26.45 -2.32
CA LEU A 163 22.12 25.31 -2.95
C LEU A 163 23.62 25.28 -2.61
N ALA A 164 24.21 26.41 -2.20
CA ALA A 164 25.62 26.53 -1.87
C ALA A 164 25.93 26.24 -0.38
N SER A 165 24.93 26.40 0.49
CA SER A 165 25.00 26.06 1.92
C SER A 165 23.60 25.60 2.36
N PRO A 166 23.27 24.32 2.13
CA PRO A 166 21.95 23.78 2.40
C PRO A 166 21.63 23.81 3.91
N ARG A 167 20.39 24.13 4.26
CA ARG A 167 19.93 24.07 5.67
C ARG A 167 19.94 22.61 6.16
N PRO A 168 20.18 22.34 7.45
CA PRO A 168 20.34 20.96 7.97
C PRO A 168 19.24 19.98 7.55
N HIS A 169 17.97 20.40 7.60
CA HIS A 169 16.84 19.54 7.17
C HIS A 169 16.80 19.27 5.66
N PHE A 170 17.31 20.17 4.81
CA PHE A 170 17.45 19.90 3.38
C PHE A 170 18.66 19.01 3.10
N CYS A 171 19.73 19.15 3.88
CA CYS A 171 20.89 18.24 3.82
C CYS A 171 20.50 16.79 4.09
N SER A 172 19.66 16.55 5.10
CA SER A 172 19.13 15.22 5.39
C SER A 172 18.41 14.60 4.19
N SER A 173 17.46 15.34 3.59
CA SER A 173 16.77 14.93 2.36
C SER A 173 17.72 14.73 1.18
N LEU A 174 18.76 15.56 1.07
CA LEU A 174 19.74 15.51 -0.01
C LEU A 174 20.62 14.26 0.08
N ILE A 175 21.17 13.98 1.27
CA ILE A 175 21.99 12.79 1.54
C ILE A 175 21.15 11.53 1.33
N ALA A 176 19.92 11.50 1.86
CA ALA A 176 18.99 10.38 1.68
C ALA A 176 18.66 10.11 0.20
N GLY A 177 18.36 11.17 -0.57
CA GLY A 177 18.09 11.07 -2.00
C GLY A 177 19.30 10.64 -2.82
N ALA A 178 20.48 11.17 -2.51
CA ALA A 178 21.73 10.77 -3.15
C ALA A 178 22.08 9.31 -2.84
N ALA A 179 21.86 8.87 -1.60
CA ALA A 179 22.08 7.49 -1.17
C ALA A 179 21.13 6.51 -1.88
N HIS A 180 19.88 6.90 -2.09
CA HIS A 180 18.91 6.12 -2.87
C HIS A 180 19.31 6.02 -4.36
N LEU A 181 19.73 7.13 -4.97
CA LEU A 181 20.13 7.20 -6.38
C LEU A 181 21.54 6.63 -6.65
N ASP A 182 22.21 6.10 -5.63
CA ASP A 182 23.58 5.57 -5.67
C ASP A 182 24.65 6.60 -6.08
N GLU A 183 24.47 7.87 -5.72
CA GLU A 183 25.43 8.94 -5.99
C GLU A 183 26.52 8.97 -4.90
N PHE A 184 27.36 7.92 -4.89
CA PHE A 184 28.39 7.69 -3.86
C PHE A 184 29.30 8.88 -3.62
N ASP A 185 29.84 9.49 -4.68
CA ASP A 185 30.79 10.59 -4.56
C ASP A 185 30.13 11.87 -4.01
N VAL A 186 28.83 12.05 -4.25
CA VAL A 186 28.03 13.14 -3.67
C VAL A 186 27.80 12.90 -2.18
N VAL A 187 27.40 11.69 -1.79
CA VAL A 187 27.21 11.33 -0.38
C VAL A 187 28.51 11.44 0.40
N LEU A 188 29.62 10.98 -0.17
CA LEU A 188 30.95 11.08 0.42
C LEU A 188 31.31 12.54 0.71
N ASP A 189 31.15 13.43 -0.28
CA ASP A 189 31.43 14.87 -0.12
C ASP A 189 30.57 15.50 0.98
N LEU A 190 29.27 15.20 0.95
CA LEU A 190 28.32 15.75 1.91
C LEU A 190 28.69 15.29 3.32
N VAL A 191 28.88 13.99 3.55
CA VAL A 191 29.21 13.44 4.88
C VAL A 191 30.57 13.92 5.40
N GLU A 192 31.58 14.06 4.53
CA GLU A 192 32.90 14.60 4.93
C GLU A 192 32.87 16.10 5.23
N SER A 193 31.94 16.86 4.64
CA SER A 193 31.83 18.30 4.82
C SER A 193 31.14 18.74 6.12
N PHE A 194 30.45 17.84 6.82
CA PHE A 194 29.80 18.14 8.11
C PHE A 194 30.69 17.76 9.29
N ASP A 195 30.76 18.66 10.28
CA ASP A 195 31.40 18.36 11.55
C ASP A 195 30.58 17.31 12.35
N CYS A 196 31.28 16.37 12.96
CA CYS A 196 30.73 15.15 13.57
C CYS A 196 29.83 15.35 14.80
N ASP A 197 29.71 16.57 15.32
CA ASP A 197 28.91 16.89 16.51
C ASP A 197 27.47 17.34 16.19
N ASP A 198 27.09 17.40 14.90
CA ASP A 198 25.76 17.83 14.49
C ASP A 198 24.71 16.70 14.65
N CYS A 199 23.71 16.93 15.52
CA CYS A 199 22.60 16.01 15.72
C CYS A 199 21.71 15.84 14.48
N ASP A 200 21.77 16.78 13.53
CA ASP A 200 21.03 16.70 12.27
C ASP A 200 21.71 15.72 11.26
N LEU A 201 23.05 15.63 11.26
CA LEU A 201 23.80 14.66 10.43
C LEU A 201 23.52 13.22 10.87
N ASN A 202 23.30 13.06 12.17
CA ASN A 202 23.01 11.81 12.84
C ASN A 202 21.66 11.19 12.41
N GLU A 203 20.65 12.02 12.19
CA GLU A 203 19.36 11.60 11.65
C GLU A 203 19.40 11.42 10.13
N ALA A 204 20.17 12.26 9.44
CA ALA A 204 20.40 12.19 7.99
C ALA A 204 21.06 10.87 7.56
N THR A 205 22.14 10.47 8.23
CA THR A 205 22.87 9.23 7.94
C THR A 205 22.04 7.98 8.24
N ALA A 206 21.31 7.97 9.36
CA ALA A 206 20.37 6.91 9.70
C ALA A 206 19.29 6.73 8.62
N THR A 207 18.76 7.84 8.12
CA THR A 207 17.79 7.85 7.03
C THR A 207 18.41 7.34 5.72
N ALA A 208 19.60 7.82 5.38
CA ALA A 208 20.32 7.42 4.17
C ALA A 208 20.67 5.92 4.14
N ILE A 209 20.95 5.29 5.28
CA ILE A 209 21.15 3.84 5.37
C ILE A 209 19.90 3.08 4.91
N SER A 210 18.72 3.47 5.41
CA SER A 210 17.45 2.84 5.03
C SER A 210 17.16 3.04 3.53
N ASP A 211 17.38 4.25 3.01
CA ASP A 211 17.07 4.59 1.63
C ASP A 211 18.05 3.91 0.64
N ALA A 212 19.34 3.82 0.97
CA ALA A 212 20.32 3.04 0.22
C ALA A 212 20.01 1.54 0.25
N ALA A 213 19.66 1.00 1.42
CA ALA A 213 19.29 -0.41 1.55
C ALA A 213 18.03 -0.73 0.72
N SER A 214 17.08 0.20 0.64
CA SER A 214 15.87 0.03 -0.20
C SER A 214 16.17 0.02 -1.70
N ALA A 215 17.24 0.69 -2.14
CA ALA A 215 17.66 0.71 -3.54
C ALA A 215 18.55 -0.49 -3.92
N GLY A 216 19.03 -1.27 -2.94
CA GLY A 216 20.01 -2.34 -3.18
C GLY A 216 21.46 -1.86 -3.17
N ASN A 217 21.74 -0.64 -2.72
CA ASN A 217 23.07 -0.02 -2.77
C ASN A 217 23.94 -0.48 -1.59
N LEU A 218 24.35 -1.76 -1.56
CA LEU A 218 25.12 -2.33 -0.44
C LEU A 218 26.43 -1.57 -0.16
N ARG A 219 27.13 -1.11 -1.21
CA ARG A 219 28.36 -0.30 -1.05
C ARG A 219 28.09 0.99 -0.28
N MET A 220 26.99 1.66 -0.57
CA MET A 220 26.57 2.87 0.13
C MET A 220 26.21 2.57 1.60
N VAL A 221 25.48 1.49 1.85
CA VAL A 221 25.14 1.02 3.21
C VAL A 221 26.40 0.77 4.03
N LEU A 222 27.38 0.05 3.48
CA LEU A 222 28.66 -0.23 4.14
C LEU A 222 29.43 1.06 4.46
N PHE A 223 29.47 2.02 3.53
CA PHE A 223 30.11 3.30 3.75
C PHE A 223 29.45 4.09 4.89
N LEU A 224 28.13 4.22 4.88
CA LEU A 224 27.36 4.94 5.90
C LEU A 224 27.41 4.26 7.28
N LEU A 225 27.67 2.96 7.35
CA LEU A 225 27.90 2.24 8.61
C LEU A 225 29.35 2.33 9.09
N SER A 226 30.31 2.50 8.18
CA SER A 226 31.73 2.64 8.50
C SER A 226 32.11 4.05 8.98
N SER A 227 31.22 5.04 8.83
CA SER A 227 31.50 6.42 9.21
C SER A 227 31.51 6.60 10.73
N LYS A 228 32.72 6.61 11.30
CA LYS A 228 33.22 7.23 12.56
C LYS A 228 32.52 6.99 13.91
N ASP A 229 31.34 6.40 13.98
CA ASP A 229 30.63 6.24 15.27
C ASP A 229 30.82 4.86 15.90
N GLY A 230 31.03 4.84 17.21
CA GLY A 230 31.40 3.66 18.01
C GLY A 230 30.42 2.47 17.98
N PRO A 231 30.77 1.36 18.68
CA PRO A 231 30.09 0.07 18.57
C PRO A 231 28.61 0.07 18.98
N GLU A 232 28.12 1.06 19.74
CA GLU A 232 26.71 1.16 20.14
C GLU A 232 25.76 1.55 18.99
N ARG A 233 26.29 2.22 17.96
CA ARG A 233 25.48 2.75 16.85
C ARG A 233 25.37 1.78 15.67
N TYR A 234 26.32 0.85 15.58
CA TYR A 234 26.38 -0.20 14.57
C TYR A 234 25.12 -1.10 14.56
N PRO A 235 24.58 -1.57 15.72
CA PRO A 235 23.33 -2.35 15.74
C PRO A 235 22.12 -1.58 15.21
N ARG A 236 21.97 -0.29 15.55
CA ARG A 236 20.85 0.53 15.07
C ARG A 236 20.93 0.76 13.56
N GLY A 237 22.14 0.91 13.02
CA GLY A 237 22.36 1.02 11.57
C GLY A 237 21.97 -0.27 10.84
N ILE A 238 22.34 -1.45 11.37
CA ILE A 238 21.94 -2.75 10.83
C ILE A 238 20.41 -2.91 10.86
N GLU A 239 19.76 -2.54 11.96
CA GLU A 239 18.29 -2.56 12.09
C GLU A 239 17.60 -1.74 10.99
N LEU A 240 18.12 -0.54 10.70
CA LEU A 240 17.61 0.33 9.64
C LEU A 240 17.87 -0.23 8.25
N ALA A 241 19.02 -0.89 8.03
CA ALA A 241 19.32 -1.58 6.79
C ALA A 241 18.34 -2.74 6.54
N ILE A 242 17.97 -3.51 7.56
CA ILE A 242 16.96 -4.58 7.44
C ILE A 242 15.61 -4.01 7.02
N ILE A 243 15.14 -2.94 7.68
CA ILE A 243 13.85 -2.31 7.36
C ILE A 243 13.86 -1.74 5.94
N GLY A 244 14.92 -1.02 5.57
CA GLY A 244 15.10 -0.45 4.23
C GLY A 244 15.16 -1.52 3.15
N ALA A 245 15.94 -2.58 3.37
CA ALA A 245 16.06 -3.70 2.44
C ALA A 245 14.74 -4.46 2.28
N ALA A 246 13.97 -4.66 3.36
CA ALA A 246 12.65 -5.27 3.28
C ALA A 246 11.67 -4.42 2.47
N TRP A 247 11.75 -3.09 2.57
CA TRP A 247 10.98 -2.15 1.73
C TRP A 247 11.35 -2.26 0.26
N GLY A 248 12.65 -2.30 -0.01
CA GLY A 248 13.22 -2.39 -1.35
C GLY A 248 13.13 -3.76 -2.00
N ASN A 249 12.64 -4.77 -1.26
CA ASN A 249 12.69 -6.17 -1.65
C ASN A 249 14.11 -6.67 -2.00
N GLN A 250 15.10 -6.31 -1.17
CA GLN A 250 16.51 -6.63 -1.34
C GLN A 250 16.94 -7.76 -0.39
N PRO A 251 16.78 -9.06 -0.76
CA PRO A 251 17.07 -10.17 0.14
C PRO A 251 18.56 -10.29 0.50
N GLU A 252 19.46 -9.90 -0.40
CA GLU A 252 20.92 -9.97 -0.20
C GLU A 252 21.38 -9.07 0.95
N ILE A 253 20.81 -7.86 1.05
CA ILE A 253 21.13 -6.92 2.13
C ILE A 253 20.54 -7.41 3.46
N ILE A 254 19.36 -8.05 3.46
CA ILE A 254 18.80 -8.67 4.66
C ILE A 254 19.70 -9.81 5.15
N GLU A 255 20.12 -10.70 4.25
CA GLU A 255 21.04 -11.80 4.59
C GLU A 255 22.34 -11.28 5.19
N TRP A 256 22.96 -10.31 4.51
CA TRP A 256 24.15 -9.66 5.01
C TRP A 256 23.90 -9.05 6.39
N ALA A 257 22.84 -8.25 6.58
CA ALA A 257 22.55 -7.58 7.83
C ALA A 257 22.31 -8.56 8.99
N LEU A 258 21.58 -9.65 8.74
CA LEU A 258 21.35 -10.71 9.72
C LEU A 258 22.65 -11.43 10.11
N SER A 259 23.59 -11.62 9.17
CA SER A 259 24.90 -12.24 9.44
C SER A 259 25.81 -11.39 10.33
N GLN A 260 25.59 -10.07 10.39
CA GLN A 260 26.39 -9.14 11.19
C GLN A 260 25.89 -9.01 12.64
N LEU A 261 24.73 -9.59 12.97
CA LEU A 261 24.16 -9.46 14.32
C LEU A 261 24.97 -10.27 15.34
N PRO A 262 25.34 -9.67 16.49
CA PRO A 262 26.11 -10.35 17.51
C PRO A 262 25.32 -11.51 18.13
N GLN A 263 26.01 -12.60 18.42
CA GLN A 263 25.42 -13.72 19.17
C GLN A 263 25.32 -13.33 20.65
N PRO A 264 24.16 -13.51 21.31
CA PRO A 264 24.00 -13.19 22.72
C PRO A 264 24.90 -14.09 23.57
N VAL A 265 25.62 -13.50 24.54
CA VAL A 265 26.59 -14.23 25.39
C VAL A 265 25.99 -14.59 26.74
N SER A 266 24.93 -13.90 27.16
CA SER A 266 24.19 -14.14 28.40
C SER A 266 22.69 -14.35 28.18
N PRO A 267 21.98 -15.05 29.10
CA PRO A 267 20.54 -15.24 29.00
C PRO A 267 19.72 -13.93 29.03
N SER A 268 20.23 -12.88 29.69
CA SER A 268 19.62 -11.55 29.68
C SER A 268 19.74 -10.88 28.31
N GLU A 269 20.93 -10.94 27.69
CA GLU A 269 21.15 -10.41 26.34
C GLU A 269 20.35 -11.19 25.29
N GLU A 270 20.19 -12.50 25.46
CA GLU A 270 19.37 -13.32 24.57
C GLU A 270 17.91 -12.85 24.55
N ARG A 271 17.36 -12.51 25.72
CA ARG A 271 16.00 -11.99 25.84
C ARG A 271 15.84 -10.60 25.20
N ASP A 272 16.79 -9.71 25.44
CA ASP A 272 16.76 -8.35 24.90
C ASP A 272 16.97 -8.35 23.38
N HIS A 273 17.90 -9.19 22.89
CA HIS A 273 18.10 -9.44 21.47
C HIS A 273 16.84 -10.00 20.82
N PHE A 274 16.22 -11.01 21.43
CA PHE A 274 14.97 -11.59 20.95
C PHE A 274 13.85 -10.54 20.85
N ASN A 275 13.64 -9.72 21.89
CA ASN A 275 12.59 -8.69 21.89
C ASN A 275 12.82 -7.60 20.83
N ARG A 276 14.08 -7.16 20.70
CA ARG A 276 14.49 -6.17 19.71
C ARG A 276 14.31 -6.69 18.29
N MET A 277 14.84 -7.87 18.00
CA MET A 277 14.71 -8.53 16.69
C MET A 277 13.26 -8.89 16.37
N HIS A 278 12.47 -9.29 17.37
CA HIS A 278 11.05 -9.56 17.18
C HIS A 278 10.32 -8.35 16.57
N ARG A 279 10.59 -7.17 17.11
CA ARG A 279 9.97 -5.92 16.63
C ARG A 279 10.43 -5.59 15.21
N ILE A 280 11.74 -5.60 14.97
CA ILE A 280 12.34 -5.20 13.70
C ILE A 280 11.93 -6.15 12.56
N LEU A 281 12.01 -7.46 12.80
CA LEU A 281 11.71 -8.47 11.78
C LEU A 281 10.21 -8.56 11.49
N LEU A 282 9.34 -8.34 12.48
CA LEU A 282 7.90 -8.20 12.23
C LEU A 282 7.59 -6.98 11.37
N ASP A 283 8.24 -5.85 11.65
CA ASP A 283 8.07 -4.66 10.84
C ASP A 283 8.56 -4.92 9.40
N ALA A 284 9.77 -5.47 9.23
CA ALA A 284 10.32 -5.86 7.93
C ALA A 284 9.40 -6.79 7.14
N MET A 285 8.92 -7.88 7.76
CA MET A 285 7.97 -8.83 7.15
C MET A 285 6.65 -8.17 6.75
N SER A 286 6.17 -7.16 7.51
CA SER A 286 4.92 -6.46 7.19
C SER A 286 5.02 -5.51 6.00
N LEU A 287 6.24 -5.19 5.59
CA LEU A 287 6.51 -4.16 4.61
C LEU A 287 6.97 -4.74 3.27
N THR A 288 7.67 -5.87 3.28
CA THR A 288 8.12 -6.53 2.06
C THR A 288 6.96 -7.11 1.24
N THR A 289 7.16 -7.18 -0.08
CA THR A 289 6.34 -7.96 -1.02
C THR A 289 7.11 -9.13 -1.61
N CYS A 290 8.41 -9.26 -1.30
CA CYS A 290 9.26 -10.33 -1.75
C CYS A 290 9.22 -11.51 -0.78
N LEU A 291 8.85 -12.69 -1.29
CA LEU A 291 8.82 -13.93 -0.52
C LEU A 291 10.17 -14.25 0.12
N GLU A 292 11.28 -14.00 -0.58
CA GLU A 292 12.60 -14.34 -0.07
C GLU A 292 13.00 -13.43 1.10
N CYS A 293 12.75 -12.12 1.00
CA CYS A 293 12.94 -11.20 2.14
C CYS A 293 12.12 -11.63 3.36
N PHE A 294 10.86 -12.00 3.15
CA PHE A 294 10.01 -12.53 4.22
C PHE A 294 10.58 -13.82 4.81
N ARG A 295 10.99 -14.77 3.96
CA ARG A 295 11.55 -16.07 4.36
C ARG A 295 12.77 -15.88 5.26
N ARG A 296 13.74 -15.06 4.86
CA ARG A 296 14.95 -14.80 5.66
C ARG A 296 14.63 -14.21 7.03
N CYS A 297 13.71 -13.24 7.10
CA CYS A 297 13.25 -12.68 8.37
C CYS A 297 12.52 -13.71 9.24
N TYR A 298 11.65 -14.52 8.63
CA TYR A 298 10.84 -15.53 9.32
C TYR A 298 11.68 -16.70 9.83
N GLU A 299 12.65 -17.18 9.03
CA GLU A 299 13.57 -18.26 9.42
C GLU A 299 14.48 -17.84 10.57
N TYR A 300 14.93 -16.57 10.57
CA TYR A 300 15.72 -16.04 11.68
C TYR A 300 14.91 -15.94 12.97
N GLN A 301 13.68 -15.39 12.91
CA GLN A 301 12.80 -15.34 14.06
C GLN A 301 11.33 -15.58 13.67
N PRO A 302 10.83 -16.81 13.86
CA PRO A 302 9.45 -17.15 13.54
C PRO A 302 8.46 -16.28 14.33
N ILE A 303 7.32 -15.98 13.71
CA ILE A 303 6.22 -15.31 14.39
C ILE A 303 5.71 -16.23 15.51
N VAL A 304 5.91 -15.85 16.77
CA VAL A 304 5.39 -16.63 17.90
C VAL A 304 3.87 -16.46 17.97
N HIS A 305 3.15 -17.47 17.51
CA HIS A 305 1.67 -17.47 17.43
C HIS A 305 0.96 -17.79 18.75
N GLY A 306 1.69 -17.94 19.87
CA GLY A 306 1.08 -18.38 21.12
C GLY A 306 1.87 -17.94 22.35
N SER A 307 1.37 -16.92 23.04
CA SER A 307 1.57 -16.80 24.48
C SER A 307 0.43 -16.01 25.11
N PHE A 308 -0.25 -16.65 26.05
CA PHE A 308 -1.16 -16.00 26.98
C PHE A 308 -0.36 -14.92 27.73
N GLY A 309 -0.60 -13.65 27.38
CA GLY A 309 0.11 -12.49 27.95
C GLY A 309 0.62 -11.49 26.90
N CYS A 310 0.87 -11.93 25.66
CA CYS A 310 1.23 -11.02 24.55
C CYS A 310 0.04 -10.85 23.60
N CYS A 311 -0.92 -10.01 23.99
CA CYS A 311 -2.05 -9.60 23.15
C CYS A 311 -1.65 -8.91 21.81
N HIS A 312 -0.35 -8.68 21.56
CA HIS A 312 0.17 -7.98 20.38
C HIS A 312 0.65 -8.88 19.23
N ALA A 313 1.23 -10.06 19.48
CA ALA A 313 1.87 -10.87 18.42
C ALA A 313 0.86 -11.49 17.43
N LEU A 314 -0.28 -11.98 17.95
CA LEU A 314 -1.39 -12.46 17.13
C LEU A 314 -2.01 -11.34 16.28
N SER A 315 -2.06 -10.11 16.81
CA SER A 315 -2.61 -8.95 16.09
C SER A 315 -1.70 -8.49 14.95
N ARG A 316 -0.37 -8.43 15.18
CA ARG A 316 0.60 -8.05 14.16
C ARG A 316 0.80 -9.13 13.09
N GLY A 317 0.92 -10.41 13.46
CA GLY A 317 1.03 -11.50 12.49
C GLY A 317 -0.21 -11.65 11.60
N ASN A 318 -1.41 -11.51 12.18
CA ASN A 318 -2.68 -11.50 11.45
C ASN A 318 -2.74 -10.31 10.45
N ASN A 319 -2.17 -9.17 10.80
CA ASN A 319 -2.04 -8.03 9.89
C ASN A 319 -1.09 -8.33 8.71
N ILE A 320 0.03 -9.02 8.93
CA ILE A 320 0.99 -9.34 7.84
C ILE A 320 0.34 -10.24 6.79
N MET A 321 -0.29 -11.35 7.22
CA MET A 321 -0.97 -12.24 6.28
C MET A 321 -2.16 -11.54 5.61
N ALA A 322 -2.86 -10.65 6.33
CA ALA A 322 -3.97 -9.90 5.74
C ALA A 322 -3.52 -8.92 4.65
N LYS A 323 -2.37 -8.26 4.83
CA LYS A 323 -1.75 -7.43 3.79
C LYS A 323 -1.36 -8.24 2.57
N ALA A 324 -0.64 -9.36 2.77
CA ALA A 324 -0.27 -10.27 1.68
C ALA A 324 -1.52 -10.76 0.92
N ALA A 325 -2.57 -11.13 1.66
CA ALA A 325 -3.81 -11.60 1.09
C ALA A 325 -4.55 -10.51 0.27
N GLY A 326 -4.58 -9.27 0.76
CA GLY A 326 -5.13 -8.13 0.00
C GLY A 326 -4.32 -7.79 -1.26
N ARG A 327 -2.99 -7.95 -1.21
CA ARG A 327 -2.12 -7.75 -2.39
C ARG A 327 -2.31 -8.83 -3.45
N GLY A 328 -2.74 -10.03 -3.04
CA GLY A 328 -2.83 -11.20 -3.91
C GLY A 328 -1.56 -12.06 -3.89
N ASP A 329 -0.72 -11.92 -2.86
CA ASP A 329 0.55 -12.63 -2.75
C ASP A 329 0.30 -14.07 -2.26
N LEU A 330 -0.21 -14.93 -3.17
CA LEU A 330 -0.60 -16.31 -2.87
C LEU A 330 0.57 -17.11 -2.28
N ASP A 331 1.76 -17.04 -2.87
CA ASP A 331 2.93 -17.78 -2.40
C ASP A 331 3.33 -17.41 -0.96
N MET A 332 3.20 -16.12 -0.61
CA MET A 332 3.44 -15.63 0.74
C MET A 332 2.41 -16.20 1.71
N CYS A 333 1.12 -16.17 1.34
CA CYS A 333 0.06 -16.78 2.12
C CYS A 333 0.24 -18.29 2.31
N VAL A 334 0.64 -19.01 1.26
CA VAL A 334 0.94 -20.44 1.30
C VAL A 334 2.12 -20.71 2.23
N TYR A 335 3.21 -19.96 2.10
CA TYR A 335 4.40 -20.11 2.93
C TYR A 335 4.10 -19.84 4.41
N MET A 336 3.40 -18.74 4.71
CA MET A 336 2.98 -18.40 6.08
C MET A 336 2.11 -19.51 6.68
N MET A 337 1.14 -20.01 5.92
CA MET A 337 0.25 -21.07 6.39
C MET A 337 0.96 -22.40 6.62
N ALA A 338 1.85 -22.80 5.70
CA ALA A 338 2.69 -23.99 5.86
C ALA A 338 3.60 -23.87 7.10
N SER A 339 4.15 -22.67 7.33
CA SER A 339 5.03 -22.39 8.47
C SER A 339 4.29 -22.40 9.80
N CYS A 340 3.05 -21.88 9.85
CA CYS A 340 2.19 -21.99 11.02
C CYS A 340 1.89 -23.45 11.41
N ARG A 341 1.86 -24.38 10.44
CA ARG A 341 1.65 -25.82 10.68
C ARG A 341 2.92 -26.57 11.12
N ARG A 342 4.12 -26.02 10.87
CA ARG A 342 5.41 -26.72 11.05
C ARG A 342 6.25 -26.28 12.25
N SER A 343 5.82 -25.32 13.07
CA SER A 343 6.63 -24.81 14.19
C SER A 343 7.03 -25.95 15.15
N PRO A 344 8.35 -26.22 15.36
CA PRO A 344 8.86 -27.44 16.01
C PRO A 344 8.51 -27.57 17.50
N ASN A 345 7.97 -26.52 18.13
CA ASN A 345 7.51 -26.53 19.52
C ASN A 345 5.98 -26.64 19.66
N GLY A 346 5.22 -26.88 18.58
CA GLY A 346 3.75 -26.99 18.68
C GLY A 346 3.07 -25.74 19.23
N LEU A 347 3.68 -24.55 19.00
CA LEU A 347 3.22 -23.25 19.51
C LEU A 347 1.92 -22.76 18.87
N VAL A 348 1.52 -23.37 17.75
CA VAL A 348 0.11 -23.46 17.41
C VAL A 348 -0.44 -24.71 18.12
N LYS A 349 -0.86 -24.51 19.37
CA LYS A 349 -1.90 -25.36 19.97
C LYS A 349 -3.20 -25.34 19.15
N GLY A 350 -3.26 -24.60 18.03
CA GLY A 350 -4.37 -24.51 17.09
C GLY A 350 -4.59 -25.72 16.20
N GLU A 351 -3.67 -26.70 16.11
CA GLU A 351 -4.11 -28.04 15.64
C GLU A 351 -5.06 -28.69 16.66
N LYS A 352 -4.92 -28.35 17.95
CA LYS A 352 -5.82 -28.82 19.02
C LYS A 352 -7.00 -27.89 19.29
N ASP A 353 -6.98 -26.65 18.82
CA ASP A 353 -8.08 -25.68 18.94
C ASP A 353 -8.44 -25.04 17.57
N PRO A 354 -9.40 -25.63 16.84
CA PRO A 354 -9.81 -25.15 15.52
C PRO A 354 -10.38 -23.71 15.57
N GLN A 355 -10.85 -23.22 16.72
CA GLN A 355 -11.40 -21.86 16.83
C GLN A 355 -10.30 -20.79 16.80
N ILE A 356 -9.15 -21.05 17.42
CA ILE A 356 -7.99 -20.12 17.38
C ILE A 356 -7.44 -20.05 15.96
N PHE A 357 -7.34 -21.20 15.28
CA PHE A 357 -6.94 -21.29 13.88
C PHE A 357 -7.89 -20.47 13.00
N GLN A 358 -9.21 -20.69 13.09
CA GLN A 358 -10.21 -19.91 12.35
C GLN A 358 -10.13 -18.41 12.63
N LYS A 359 -9.91 -17.99 13.88
CA LYS A 359 -9.80 -16.57 14.27
C LYS A 359 -8.58 -15.89 13.66
N TYR A 360 -7.47 -16.61 13.49
CA TYR A 360 -6.25 -16.09 12.88
C TYR A 360 -6.43 -15.76 11.39
N PHE A 361 -7.23 -16.55 10.67
CA PHE A 361 -7.49 -16.33 9.23
C PHE A 361 -8.70 -15.42 8.95
N ARG A 362 -9.32 -14.81 9.97
CA ARG A 362 -10.45 -13.91 9.78
C ARG A 362 -10.09 -12.69 8.93
N SER A 363 -9.02 -11.99 9.32
CA SER A 363 -8.60 -10.76 8.64
C SER A 363 -8.12 -11.03 7.20
N PRO A 364 -7.29 -12.05 6.92
CA PRO A 364 -6.81 -12.34 5.57
C PRO A 364 -7.92 -12.59 4.55
N LEU A 365 -8.92 -13.40 4.89
CA LEU A 365 -10.02 -13.70 3.97
C LEU A 365 -10.80 -12.44 3.59
N ARG A 366 -11.08 -11.57 4.57
CA ARG A 366 -11.76 -10.29 4.32
C ARG A 366 -10.94 -9.37 3.42
N HIS A 367 -9.63 -9.28 3.63
CA HIS A 367 -8.76 -8.40 2.83
C HIS A 367 -8.62 -8.92 1.40
N ALA A 368 -8.45 -10.24 1.20
CA ALA A 368 -8.44 -10.84 -0.13
C ALA A 368 -9.77 -10.63 -0.86
N ALA A 369 -10.90 -10.84 -0.17
CA ALA A 369 -12.23 -10.60 -0.71
C ALA A 369 -12.42 -9.13 -1.13
N ARG A 370 -12.08 -8.19 -0.24
CA ARG A 370 -12.14 -6.74 -0.50
C ARG A 370 -11.26 -6.28 -1.65
N ALA A 371 -10.13 -6.93 -1.86
CA ALA A 371 -9.23 -6.64 -2.96
C ALA A 371 -9.54 -7.44 -4.24
N GLY A 372 -10.57 -8.30 -4.23
CA GLY A 372 -10.95 -9.10 -5.39
C GLY A 372 -9.98 -10.23 -5.76
N ARG A 373 -9.17 -10.72 -4.81
CA ARG A 373 -8.15 -11.76 -5.03
C ARG A 373 -8.75 -13.16 -4.95
N SER A 374 -9.41 -13.60 -6.02
CA SER A 374 -10.17 -14.87 -6.01
C SER A 374 -9.32 -16.12 -5.74
N ASP A 375 -8.09 -16.14 -6.24
CA ASP A 375 -7.08 -17.20 -6.01
C ASP A 375 -6.70 -17.34 -4.53
N VAL A 376 -6.46 -16.22 -3.84
CA VAL A 376 -6.17 -16.19 -2.40
C VAL A 376 -7.43 -16.54 -1.60
N VAL A 377 -8.60 -16.04 -1.99
CA VAL A 377 -9.89 -16.39 -1.35
C VAL A 377 -10.12 -17.90 -1.43
N GLU A 378 -9.97 -18.50 -2.61
CA GLU A 378 -10.11 -19.95 -2.83
C GLU A 378 -9.14 -20.74 -1.95
N PHE A 379 -7.86 -20.36 -1.94
CA PHE A 379 -6.84 -20.99 -1.10
C PHE A 379 -7.17 -20.92 0.39
N LEU A 380 -7.59 -19.75 0.89
CA LEU A 380 -7.93 -19.54 2.30
C LEU A 380 -9.17 -20.37 2.70
N LEU A 381 -10.21 -20.41 1.85
CA LEU A 381 -11.41 -21.21 2.06
C LEU A 381 -11.10 -22.72 2.05
N TYR A 382 -10.33 -23.19 1.08
CA TYR A 382 -9.86 -24.58 1.01
C TYR A 382 -9.07 -24.97 2.26
N SER A 383 -8.33 -24.02 2.83
CA SER A 383 -7.53 -24.20 4.02
C SER A 383 -8.31 -24.12 5.35
N GLY A 384 -9.63 -23.94 5.30
CA GLY A 384 -10.51 -23.94 6.47
C GLY A 384 -10.76 -22.56 7.10
N ALA A 385 -10.49 -21.46 6.38
CA ALA A 385 -10.90 -20.14 6.81
C ALA A 385 -12.44 -20.05 6.88
N ASP A 386 -12.97 -19.35 7.89
CA ASP A 386 -14.41 -19.21 8.06
C ASP A 386 -14.98 -18.12 7.13
N PRO A 387 -15.89 -18.46 6.19
CA PRO A 387 -16.58 -17.47 5.36
C PRO A 387 -17.63 -16.68 6.15
N VAL A 388 -18.16 -17.26 7.23
CA VAL A 388 -19.22 -16.67 8.06
C VAL A 388 -18.56 -15.87 9.17
N GLN A 389 -18.02 -14.71 8.82
CA GLN A 389 -17.56 -13.74 9.81
C GLN A 389 -18.65 -12.71 10.01
N PRO A 390 -19.55 -12.86 11.01
CA PRO A 390 -20.47 -11.79 11.32
C PRO A 390 -19.66 -10.54 11.66
N SER A 391 -20.16 -9.39 11.22
CA SER A 391 -19.78 -8.12 11.81
C SER A 391 -19.98 -8.23 13.33
N ARG A 392 -19.19 -7.51 14.14
CA ARG A 392 -19.25 -7.55 15.62
C ARG A 392 -20.68 -7.37 16.20
N PHE A 393 -21.62 -6.88 15.39
CA PHE A 393 -23.03 -6.72 15.71
C PHE A 393 -23.73 -7.96 16.25
N PHE A 394 -23.29 -9.18 15.92
CA PHE A 394 -23.95 -10.39 16.45
C PHE A 394 -23.48 -10.84 17.84
N ILE A 395 -22.39 -10.29 18.39
CA ILE A 395 -21.79 -10.85 19.62
C ILE A 395 -22.00 -9.98 20.86
N SER A 396 -22.19 -8.66 20.74
CA SER A 396 -22.40 -7.80 21.90
C SER A 396 -23.12 -6.53 21.48
N GLY A 397 -24.36 -6.36 21.92
CA GLY A 397 -25.25 -5.25 21.56
C GLY A 397 -24.89 -3.90 22.18
N ASP A 398 -23.63 -3.48 22.13
CA ASP A 398 -23.21 -2.13 22.50
C ASP A 398 -22.38 -1.49 21.38
N LEU A 399 -22.78 -0.27 21.02
CA LEU A 399 -22.32 0.50 19.89
C LEU A 399 -21.12 1.37 20.32
N LEU A 400 -19.90 0.95 19.99
CA LEU A 400 -18.71 1.83 20.11
C LEU A 400 -17.80 1.75 18.88
N SER A 401 -17.67 2.94 18.26
CA SER A 401 -16.67 3.45 17.30
C SER A 401 -16.59 2.88 15.87
N SER A 402 -17.26 3.59 14.95
CA SER A 402 -16.73 4.34 13.78
C SER A 402 -15.86 3.69 12.68
N GLU A 403 -15.45 2.44 12.75
CA GLU A 403 -14.91 1.74 11.57
C GLU A 403 -15.53 0.35 11.48
N GLU A 404 -16.66 0.26 10.77
CA GLU A 404 -17.50 -0.94 10.71
C GLU A 404 -16.72 -2.16 10.20
N PRO A 405 -16.65 -3.28 10.96
CA PRO A 405 -16.15 -4.52 10.42
C PRO A 405 -17.22 -5.16 9.52
N GLN A 406 -17.19 -4.83 8.23
CA GLN A 406 -18.01 -5.45 7.19
C GLN A 406 -17.81 -6.99 7.16
N SER A 407 -18.86 -7.74 6.85
CA SER A 407 -18.80 -9.19 6.60
C SER A 407 -17.86 -9.49 5.41
N VAL A 408 -17.38 -10.74 5.30
CA VAL A 408 -16.56 -11.16 4.14
C VAL A 408 -17.36 -11.04 2.83
N PHE A 409 -18.67 -11.27 2.89
CA PHE A 409 -19.60 -11.10 1.78
C PHE A 409 -19.63 -9.64 1.30
N ASN A 410 -19.91 -8.69 2.19
CA ASN A 410 -19.92 -7.26 1.86
C ASN A 410 -18.54 -6.73 1.46
N ALA A 411 -17.47 -7.29 2.03
CA ALA A 411 -16.11 -7.01 1.58
C ALA A 411 -15.91 -7.41 0.11
N ALA A 412 -16.36 -8.59 -0.33
CA ALA A 412 -16.27 -9.00 -1.73
C ALA A 412 -17.08 -8.10 -2.67
N ILE A 413 -18.30 -7.69 -2.26
CA ILE A 413 -19.12 -6.70 -2.99
C ILE A 413 -18.38 -5.37 -3.11
N GLN A 414 -17.80 -4.90 -2.00
CA GLN A 414 -17.00 -3.68 -1.99
C GLN A 414 -15.78 -3.80 -2.92
N GLY A 415 -15.19 -4.99 -3.05
CA GLY A 415 -14.10 -5.26 -3.99
C GLY A 415 -14.55 -5.32 -5.45
N GLY A 416 -15.83 -5.61 -5.71
CA GLY A 416 -16.40 -5.67 -7.06
C GLY A 416 -16.18 -7.00 -7.78
N SER A 417 -15.68 -8.04 -7.10
CA SER A 417 -15.37 -9.33 -7.72
C SER A 417 -16.50 -10.35 -7.54
N VAL A 418 -17.23 -10.63 -8.62
CA VAL A 418 -18.29 -11.66 -8.65
C VAL A 418 -17.71 -13.05 -8.34
N ARG A 419 -16.50 -13.35 -8.86
CA ARG A 419 -15.83 -14.63 -8.58
C ARG A 419 -15.54 -14.84 -7.10
N CYS A 420 -15.12 -13.79 -6.38
CA CYS A 420 -14.94 -13.88 -4.93
C CYS A 420 -16.26 -14.20 -4.22
N LEU A 421 -17.37 -13.60 -4.67
CA LEU A 421 -18.69 -13.86 -4.09
C LEU A 421 -19.17 -15.27 -4.32
N GLU A 422 -19.03 -15.81 -5.54
CA GLU A 422 -19.35 -17.21 -5.84
C GLU A 422 -18.66 -18.15 -4.84
N LEU A 423 -17.34 -17.98 -4.64
CA LEU A 423 -16.55 -18.79 -3.73
C LEU A 423 -17.01 -18.66 -2.27
N ILE A 424 -17.32 -17.43 -1.83
CA ILE A 424 -17.80 -17.16 -0.46
C ILE A 424 -19.18 -17.76 -0.24
N VAL A 425 -20.10 -17.62 -1.20
CA VAL A 425 -21.47 -18.16 -1.14
C VAL A 425 -21.45 -19.68 -1.18
N GLU A 426 -20.62 -20.29 -2.03
CA GLU A 426 -20.44 -21.74 -2.07
C GLU A 426 -19.93 -22.27 -0.72
N ALA A 427 -18.92 -21.61 -0.14
CA ALA A 427 -18.39 -21.98 1.16
C ALA A 427 -19.42 -21.77 2.29
N TYR A 428 -20.22 -20.71 2.20
CA TYR A 428 -21.34 -20.45 3.11
C TYR A 428 -22.36 -21.60 3.05
N ASN A 429 -22.86 -21.93 1.86
CA ASN A 429 -23.88 -22.96 1.65
C ASN A 429 -23.42 -24.34 2.14
N LYS A 430 -22.14 -24.70 1.92
CA LYS A 430 -21.56 -25.93 2.48
C LYS A 430 -21.68 -25.99 4.00
N LYS A 431 -21.41 -24.87 4.69
CA LYS A 431 -21.41 -24.78 6.16
C LYS A 431 -22.81 -24.63 6.76
N THR A 432 -23.73 -23.98 6.07
CA THR A 432 -25.08 -23.66 6.57
C THR A 432 -26.16 -24.63 6.13
N SER A 433 -25.81 -25.65 5.34
CA SER A 433 -26.65 -26.81 4.99
C SER A 433 -27.33 -27.51 6.19
N GLN A 434 -26.88 -27.24 7.42
CA GLN A 434 -27.41 -27.79 8.68
C GLN A 434 -28.27 -26.81 9.51
N LEU A 435 -28.43 -25.55 9.07
CA LEU A 435 -29.16 -24.51 9.82
C LEU A 435 -30.65 -24.43 9.42
N LYS A 436 -31.50 -23.93 10.32
CA LYS A 436 -32.94 -23.77 10.06
C LYS A 436 -33.19 -22.67 9.00
N PRO A 437 -34.09 -22.90 8.02
CA PRO A 437 -34.34 -21.96 6.90
C PRO A 437 -34.68 -20.51 7.32
N GLY A 438 -35.47 -20.32 8.38
CA GLY A 438 -35.90 -18.97 8.80
C GLY A 438 -34.79 -18.10 9.39
N LEU A 439 -33.76 -18.69 10.00
CA LEU A 439 -32.59 -17.95 10.51
C LEU A 439 -31.65 -17.51 9.37
N LEU A 440 -31.59 -18.30 8.30
CA LEU A 440 -30.81 -18.00 7.10
C LEU A 440 -31.43 -16.84 6.31
N ALA A 441 -32.76 -16.83 6.17
CA ALA A 441 -33.48 -15.74 5.51
C ALA A 441 -33.19 -14.39 6.18
N HIS A 442 -33.29 -14.29 7.51
CA HIS A 442 -33.02 -13.05 8.22
C HIS A 442 -31.55 -12.59 8.10
N PHE A 443 -30.60 -13.52 8.20
CA PHE A 443 -29.18 -13.20 7.99
C PHE A 443 -28.94 -12.60 6.60
N TRP A 444 -29.44 -13.26 5.55
CA TRP A 444 -29.25 -12.82 4.17
C TRP A 444 -29.95 -11.50 3.87
N THR A 445 -31.11 -11.21 4.46
CA THR A 445 -31.79 -9.91 4.25
C THR A 445 -30.91 -8.72 4.66
N GLY A 446 -30.20 -8.79 5.79
CA GLY A 446 -29.31 -7.71 6.23
C GLY A 446 -28.04 -7.58 5.38
N GLU A 447 -27.43 -8.71 5.04
CA GLU A 447 -26.24 -8.76 4.19
C GLU A 447 -26.54 -8.27 2.77
N LEU A 448 -27.63 -8.73 2.16
CA LEU A 448 -28.04 -8.33 0.81
C LEU A 448 -28.45 -6.85 0.76
N SER A 449 -29.15 -6.32 1.76
CA SER A 449 -29.51 -4.89 1.81
C SER A 449 -28.26 -4.01 1.80
N THR A 450 -27.28 -4.34 2.64
CA THR A 450 -25.97 -3.66 2.65
C THR A 450 -25.23 -3.86 1.33
N GLY A 451 -25.30 -5.07 0.77
CA GLY A 451 -24.70 -5.43 -0.51
C GLY A 451 -25.23 -4.60 -1.68
N PHE A 452 -26.55 -4.43 -1.80
CA PHE A 452 -27.16 -3.61 -2.85
C PHE A 452 -26.73 -2.14 -2.73
N MET A 453 -26.71 -1.58 -1.52
CA MET A 453 -26.21 -0.21 -1.28
C MET A 453 -24.76 -0.04 -1.76
N LEU A 454 -23.89 -1.01 -1.44
CA LEU A 454 -22.48 -0.99 -1.86
C LEU A 454 -22.35 -1.14 -3.38
N ALA A 455 -23.13 -2.03 -4.00
CA ALA A 455 -23.12 -2.26 -5.45
C ALA A 455 -23.57 -1.02 -6.23
N VAL A 456 -24.64 -0.34 -5.78
CA VAL A 456 -25.13 0.93 -6.38
C VAL A 456 -24.09 2.03 -6.27
N ARG A 457 -23.50 2.23 -5.08
CA ARG A 457 -22.44 3.25 -4.88
C ARG A 457 -21.21 2.99 -5.73
N ARG A 458 -20.93 1.73 -6.06
CA ARG A 458 -19.83 1.34 -6.96
C ARG A 458 -20.23 1.32 -8.43
N GLU A 459 -21.52 1.47 -8.72
CA GLU A 459 -22.08 1.38 -10.08
C GLU A 459 -21.71 0.05 -10.76
N ASN A 460 -21.80 -1.07 -10.02
CA ASN A 460 -21.44 -2.39 -10.53
C ASN A 460 -22.68 -3.19 -10.92
N GLU A 461 -22.99 -3.22 -12.22
CA GLU A 461 -24.18 -3.88 -12.79
C GLU A 461 -24.16 -5.39 -12.60
N ASP A 462 -23.02 -6.04 -12.87
CA ASP A 462 -22.84 -7.48 -12.69
C ASP A 462 -23.10 -7.90 -11.24
N MET A 463 -22.71 -7.04 -10.31
CA MET A 463 -22.94 -7.24 -8.88
C MET A 463 -24.42 -7.16 -8.52
N ILE A 464 -25.16 -6.18 -9.07
CA ILE A 464 -26.60 -6.06 -8.86
C ILE A 464 -27.32 -7.28 -9.42
N LEU A 465 -26.96 -7.73 -10.63
CA LEU A 465 -27.53 -8.92 -11.24
C LEU A 465 -27.27 -10.17 -10.40
N PHE A 466 -26.05 -10.34 -9.89
CA PHE A 466 -25.72 -11.45 -8.99
C PHE A 466 -26.55 -11.43 -7.70
N LEU A 467 -26.71 -10.25 -7.07
CA LEU A 467 -27.50 -10.11 -5.85
C LEU A 467 -29.00 -10.35 -6.09
N LEU A 468 -29.53 -9.92 -7.25
CA LEU A 468 -30.91 -10.24 -7.65
C LEU A 468 -31.11 -11.75 -7.84
N GLN A 469 -30.16 -12.43 -8.50
CA GLN A 469 -30.18 -13.88 -8.63
C GLN A 469 -30.16 -14.57 -7.26
N MET A 470 -29.36 -14.07 -6.31
CA MET A 470 -29.36 -14.60 -4.94
C MET A 470 -30.69 -14.40 -4.22
N CYS A 471 -31.36 -13.25 -4.39
CA CYS A 471 -32.70 -13.04 -3.84
C CYS A 471 -33.70 -14.07 -4.37
N HIS A 472 -33.68 -14.33 -5.68
CA HIS A 472 -34.51 -15.35 -6.32
C HIS A 472 -34.22 -16.75 -5.76
N ASP A 473 -32.94 -17.14 -5.66
CA ASP A 473 -32.53 -18.46 -5.16
C ASP A 473 -32.89 -18.68 -3.68
N LEU A 474 -32.97 -17.60 -2.89
CA LEU A 474 -33.32 -17.62 -1.47
C LEU A 474 -34.81 -17.37 -1.20
N ASP A 475 -35.65 -17.24 -2.24
CA ASP A 475 -37.07 -16.88 -2.15
C ASP A 475 -37.32 -15.60 -1.32
N LEU A 476 -36.41 -14.62 -1.48
CA LEU A 476 -36.48 -13.31 -0.84
C LEU A 476 -37.10 -12.30 -1.81
N LYS A 477 -38.02 -11.48 -1.30
CA LYS A 477 -38.59 -10.35 -2.05
C LYS A 477 -37.52 -9.29 -2.28
N SER A 478 -36.91 -9.26 -3.46
CA SER A 478 -35.79 -8.37 -3.76
C SER A 478 -36.15 -6.88 -3.60
N TRP A 479 -37.41 -6.48 -3.82
CA TRP A 479 -37.87 -5.10 -3.60
C TRP A 479 -37.88 -4.68 -2.12
N GLU A 480 -38.10 -5.61 -1.17
CA GLU A 480 -38.03 -5.31 0.27
C GLU A 480 -36.58 -5.10 0.71
N VAL A 481 -35.63 -5.80 0.08
CA VAL A 481 -34.21 -5.78 0.43
C VAL A 481 -33.44 -4.65 -0.28
N ALA A 482 -33.82 -4.32 -1.52
CA ALA A 482 -33.15 -3.34 -2.36
C ALA A 482 -33.77 -1.92 -2.33
N GLY A 483 -34.85 -1.70 -1.58
CA GLY A 483 -35.57 -0.42 -1.56
C GLY A 483 -34.71 0.80 -1.20
N ASP A 484 -33.84 0.66 -0.19
CA ASP A 484 -32.90 1.72 0.21
C ASP A 484 -31.88 2.01 -0.91
N ALA A 485 -31.41 0.96 -1.58
CA ALA A 485 -30.45 1.08 -2.69
C ALA A 485 -31.08 1.72 -3.93
N LEU A 486 -32.35 1.46 -4.21
CA LEU A 486 -33.10 2.13 -5.27
C LEU A 486 -33.24 3.62 -4.98
N THR A 487 -33.55 3.98 -3.74
CA THR A 487 -33.64 5.40 -3.32
C THR A 487 -32.29 6.10 -3.48
N GLU A 488 -31.20 5.45 -3.08
CA GLU A 488 -29.84 5.96 -3.29
C GLU A 488 -29.50 6.11 -4.79
N ALA A 489 -29.88 5.15 -5.62
CA ALA A 489 -29.68 5.22 -7.07
C ALA A 489 -30.41 6.42 -7.71
N HIS A 490 -31.63 6.71 -7.26
CA HIS A 490 -32.38 7.91 -7.65
C HIS A 490 -31.70 9.19 -7.19
N ASN A 491 -31.23 9.26 -5.94
CA ASN A 491 -30.51 10.42 -5.40
C ASN A 491 -29.22 10.71 -6.19
N LEU A 492 -28.53 9.66 -6.63
CA LEU A 492 -27.29 9.76 -7.41
C LEU A 492 -27.52 9.92 -8.93
N GLY A 493 -28.78 9.86 -9.40
CA GLY A 493 -29.12 9.97 -10.82
C GLY A 493 -28.54 8.83 -11.67
N LEU A 494 -28.48 7.61 -11.13
CA LEU A 494 -27.87 6.45 -11.79
C LEU A 494 -28.91 5.67 -12.60
N GLU A 495 -29.24 6.15 -13.80
CA GLU A 495 -30.28 5.58 -14.67
C GLU A 495 -30.13 4.07 -14.91
N SER A 496 -28.93 3.58 -15.24
CA SER A 496 -28.73 2.13 -15.47
C SER A 496 -28.93 1.28 -14.21
N MET A 497 -28.57 1.82 -13.03
CA MET A 497 -28.79 1.12 -11.75
C MET A 497 -30.29 1.11 -11.38
N ILE A 498 -31.00 2.20 -11.67
CA ILE A 498 -32.45 2.30 -11.46
C ILE A 498 -33.17 1.29 -12.33
N GLU A 499 -32.83 1.22 -13.62
CA GLU A 499 -33.39 0.24 -14.56
C GLU A 499 -33.15 -1.20 -14.11
N LEU A 500 -31.94 -1.52 -13.64
CA LEU A 500 -31.61 -2.86 -13.14
C LEU A 500 -32.36 -3.22 -11.85
N LEU A 501 -32.47 -2.29 -10.91
CA LEU A 501 -33.18 -2.52 -9.64
C LEU A 501 -34.72 -2.55 -9.80
N GLN A 502 -35.25 -1.94 -10.87
CA GLN A 502 -36.65 -1.99 -11.25
C GLN A 502 -36.96 -3.11 -12.26
N SER A 503 -35.92 -3.82 -12.72
CA SER A 503 -36.05 -4.87 -13.73
C SER A 503 -36.92 -6.03 -13.23
N PRO A 504 -37.79 -6.60 -14.07
CA PRO A 504 -38.70 -7.70 -13.73
C PRO A 504 -38.01 -9.07 -13.58
N LEU A 505 -36.68 -9.13 -13.40
CA LEU A 505 -35.98 -10.33 -12.87
C LEU A 505 -36.24 -10.51 -11.36
N LEU A 506 -37.47 -10.16 -10.95
CA LEU A 506 -38.05 -10.06 -9.62
C LEU A 506 -38.91 -11.29 -9.35
#